data_AF-A0A2V7K6E1-F1
#
_entry.id   AF-A0A2V7K6E1-F1
#
_cell.length_a   1.000
_cell.length_b   1.000
_cell.length_c   1.000
_cell.angle_alpha   90.00
_cell.angle_beta   90.00
_cell.angle_gamma   90.00
#
_symmetry.space_group_name_H-M   'P 1'
#
loop_
_entity.id
_entity.type
_entity.pdbx_description
1 polymer ?
#
loop_
_entity_poly.entity_id
_entity_poly.type
_entity_poly.pdbx_seq_one_letter_code
_entity_poly.pdbx_strand_id
1 'polypeptide(L)'
;METLASLHHLSDWALLALRLGVGVIFLVHGRQKLRVWKMQPSAQMPAGLLSLLRVLSIAEPLGGVAVITGLLTQVAAAGFVLVML
;
A
#
# COMPACT_ATOMS: atom_id res chain seq x y z
N MET A 1 -7.06 -29.72 15.77
CA MET A 1 -5.73 -29.27 15.33
C MET A 1 -5.30 -29.92 14.02
N GLU A 2 -5.69 -31.18 13.74
CA GLU A 2 -5.34 -31.88 12.48
C GLU A 2 -5.82 -31.18 11.20
N THR A 3 -6.97 -30.51 11.25
CA THR A 3 -7.52 -29.76 10.10
C THR A 3 -6.64 -28.59 9.68
N LEU A 4 -6.09 -27.80 10.60
CA LEU A 4 -5.19 -26.68 10.28
C LEU A 4 -3.84 -27.18 9.76
N ALA A 5 -3.31 -28.26 10.35
CA ALA A 5 -2.07 -28.88 9.88
C ALA A 5 -2.19 -29.38 8.44
N SER A 6 -3.37 -29.90 8.05
CA SER A 6 -3.62 -30.35 6.68
C SER A 6 -3.54 -29.22 5.64
N LEU A 7 -3.81 -27.97 6.02
CA LEU A 7 -3.82 -26.81 5.11
C LEU A 7 -2.42 -26.20 4.92
N HIS A 8 -1.38 -26.70 5.61
CA HIS A 8 -0.03 -26.15 5.55
C HIS A 8 0.57 -26.17 4.13
N HIS A 9 0.10 -27.06 3.25
CA HIS A 9 0.51 -27.09 1.84
C HIS A 9 0.01 -25.86 1.03
N LEU A 10 -0.97 -25.12 1.56
CA LEU A 10 -1.53 -23.89 0.95
C LEU A 10 -0.85 -22.62 1.46
N SER A 11 0.09 -22.72 2.41
CA SER A 11 0.71 -21.56 3.07
C SER A 11 1.32 -20.59 2.07
N ASP A 12 2.06 -21.09 1.09
CA ASP A 12 2.74 -20.27 0.09
C ASP A 12 1.72 -19.52 -0.79
N TRP A 13 0.63 -20.20 -1.16
CA TRP A 13 -0.47 -19.59 -1.90
C TRP A 13 -1.21 -18.54 -1.08
N ALA A 14 -1.43 -18.78 0.21
CA ALA A 14 -2.05 -17.81 1.11
C ALA A 14 -1.18 -16.55 1.26
N LEU A 15 0.13 -16.73 1.45
CA LEU A 15 1.08 -15.62 1.55
C LEU A 15 1.22 -14.85 0.23
N LEU A 16 1.18 -15.55 -0.91
CA LEU A 16 1.16 -14.93 -2.23
C LEU A 16 -0.12 -14.11 -2.43
N ALA A 17 -1.29 -14.68 -2.13
CA ALA A 17 -2.57 -13.98 -2.22
C ALA A 17 -2.61 -12.75 -1.31
N LEU A 18 -2.11 -12.86 -0.08
CA LEU A 18 -1.98 -11.74 0.84
C LEU A 18 -1.10 -10.63 0.27
N ARG A 19 0.07 -10.99 -0.27
CA ARG A 19 1.00 -10.04 -0.90
C ARG A 19 0.36 -9.28 -2.06
N LEU A 20 -0.29 -10.02 -2.96
CA LEU A 20 -0.98 -9.43 -4.11
C LEU A 20 -2.13 -8.53 -3.65
N GLY A 21 -2.93 -8.99 -2.69
CA GLY A 21 -4.03 -8.22 -2.12
C GLY A 21 -3.57 -6.89 -1.52
N VAL A 22 -2.57 -6.93 -0.63
CA VAL A 22 -1.99 -5.73 -0.02
C VAL A 22 -1.42 -4.78 -1.09
N GLY A 23 -0.64 -5.30 -2.03
CA GLY A 23 -0.08 -4.46 -3.09
C GLY A 23 -1.14 -3.80 -3.98
N VAL A 24 -2.22 -4.51 -4.31
CA VAL A 24 -3.36 -3.95 -5.07
C VAL A 24 -4.09 -2.87 -4.27
N ILE A 25 -4.29 -3.06 -2.96
CA ILE A 25 -4.91 -2.05 -2.09
C ILE A 25 -4.12 -0.74 -2.15
N PHE A 26 -2.79 -0.79 -2.04
CA PHE A 26 -1.93 0.40 -2.08
C PHE A 26 -1.85 1.03 -3.48
N LEU A 27 -1.91 0.23 -4.55
CA LEU A 27 -2.07 0.76 -5.92
C LEU A 27 -3.35 1.56 -6.07
N VAL A 28 -4.47 1.04 -5.59
CA VAL A 28 -5.78 1.72 -5.68
C VAL A 28 -5.79 2.98 -4.79
N HIS A 29 -5.31 2.87 -3.55
CA HIS A 29 -5.25 4.00 -2.61
C HIS A 29 -4.42 5.17 -3.14
N GLY A 30 -3.23 4.89 -3.69
CA GLY A 30 -2.38 5.95 -4.21
C GLY A 30 -2.95 6.59 -5.47
N ARG A 31 -3.59 5.79 -6.35
CA ARG A 31 -4.29 6.33 -7.54
C ARG A 31 -5.44 7.26 -7.18
N GLN A 32 -6.19 6.98 -6.11
CA GLN A 32 -7.26 7.88 -5.64
C GLN A 32 -6.70 9.24 -5.21
N LYS A 33 -5.50 9.25 -4.62
CA LYS A 33 -4.81 10.48 -4.19
C LYS A 33 -4.28 11.31 -5.35
N LEU A 34 -4.16 10.79 -6.58
CA LEU A 34 -3.71 11.59 -7.74
C LEU A 34 -4.60 12.83 -8.00
N ARG A 35 -5.85 12.84 -7.52
CA ARG A 35 -6.74 14.00 -7.61
C ARG A 35 -6.21 15.22 -6.84
N VAL A 36 -5.39 15.05 -5.79
CA VAL A 36 -4.83 16.16 -4.99
C VAL A 36 -3.83 17.02 -5.75
N TRP A 37 -3.32 16.56 -6.90
CA TRP A 37 -2.45 17.35 -7.77
C TRP A 37 -3.17 18.54 -8.42
N LYS A 38 -4.49 18.44 -8.60
CA LYS A 38 -5.32 19.53 -9.15
C LYS A 38 -5.86 20.47 -8.09
N MET A 39 -5.68 20.16 -6.80
CA MET A 39 -6.18 20.96 -5.69
C MET A 39 -5.23 22.09 -5.36
N GLN A 40 -5.80 23.23 -4.93
CA GLN A 40 -5.06 24.32 -4.33
C GLN A 40 -5.21 24.30 -2.80
N PRO A 41 -4.23 24.84 -2.05
CA PRO A 41 -4.34 24.98 -0.60
C PRO A 41 -5.59 25.76 -0.20
N SER A 42 -6.24 25.32 0.88
CA SER A 42 -7.41 25.99 1.47
C SER A 42 -7.32 25.96 2.98
N ALA A 43 -8.20 26.69 3.68
CA ALA A 43 -8.24 26.68 5.15
C ALA A 43 -8.48 25.26 5.71
N GLN A 44 -9.25 24.44 4.98
CA GLN A 44 -9.53 23.04 5.31
C GLN A 44 -8.40 22.09 4.90
N MET A 45 -7.52 22.50 3.98
CA MET A 45 -6.45 21.67 3.44
C MET A 45 -5.15 22.49 3.29
N PRO A 46 -4.35 22.58 4.37
CA PRO A 46 -3.12 23.37 4.38
C PRO A 46 -2.10 22.86 3.35
N ALA A 47 -1.20 23.74 2.90
CA ALA A 47 -0.19 23.40 1.90
C ALA A 47 0.71 22.21 2.31
N GLY A 48 1.06 22.11 3.60
CA GLY A 48 1.85 21.00 4.13
C GLY A 48 1.15 19.64 4.01
N LEU A 49 -0.13 19.59 4.38
CA LEU A 49 -0.96 18.38 4.22
C LEU A 49 -1.12 18.01 2.75
N LEU A 50 -1.33 19.01 1.88
CA LEU A 50 -1.45 18.82 0.44
C LEU A 50 -0.17 18.22 -0.16
N SER A 51 1.00 18.72 0.28
CA SER A 51 2.31 18.20 -0.14
C SER A 51 2.50 16.75 0.30
N LEU A 52 2.16 16.43 1.55
CA LEU A 52 2.24 15.06 2.07
C LEU A 52 1.34 14.10 1.29
N LEU A 53 0.11 14.49 0.98
CA LEU A 53 -0.81 13.68 0.17
C LEU A 53 -0.30 13.48 -1.27
N ARG A 54 0.38 14.48 -1.85
CA ARG A 54 1.03 14.33 -3.16
C ARG A 54 2.18 13.33 -3.12
N VAL A 55 3.02 13.38 -2.08
CA VAL A 55 4.07 12.38 -1.87
C VAL A 55 3.46 10.98 -1.72
N LEU A 56 2.42 10.82 -0.89
CA LEU A 56 1.73 9.55 -0.70
C LEU A 56 1.10 9.02 -1.99
N SER A 57 0.59 9.90 -2.85
CA SER A 57 0.02 9.51 -4.15
C SER A 57 1.03 8.84 -5.10
N ILE A 58 2.34 9.01 -4.85
CA ILE A 58 3.43 8.37 -5.60
C ILE A 58 4.05 7.22 -4.79
N ALA A 59 4.28 7.43 -3.49
CA ALA A 59 4.90 6.44 -2.62
C ALA A 59 4.04 5.17 -2.47
N GLU A 60 2.72 5.31 -2.33
CA GLU A 60 1.82 4.16 -2.15
C GLU A 60 1.75 3.28 -3.41
N PRO A 61 1.56 3.80 -4.64
CA PRO A 61 1.57 2.93 -5.82
C PRO A 61 2.92 2.27 -6.06
N LEU A 62 4.03 3.01 -5.86
CA LEU A 62 5.36 2.42 -6.01
C LEU A 62 5.60 1.31 -4.99
N GLY A 63 5.20 1.51 -3.73
CA GLY A 63 5.22 0.46 -2.71
C GLY A 63 4.34 -0.73 -3.11
N GLY A 64 3.15 -0.47 -3.68
CA GLY A 64 2.24 -1.50 -4.16
C GLY A 64 2.86 -2.37 -5.25
N VAL A 65 3.49 -1.76 -6.25
CA VAL A 65 4.24 -2.46 -7.30
C VAL A 65 5.41 -3.25 -6.71
N ALA A 66 6.16 -2.64 -5.79
CA ALA A 66 7.30 -3.27 -5.13
C ALA A 66 6.86 -4.58 -4.42
N VAL A 67 5.79 -4.52 -3.63
CA VAL A 67 5.24 -5.70 -2.94
C VAL A 67 4.70 -6.75 -3.91
N ILE A 68 3.98 -6.37 -4.97
CA ILE A 68 3.46 -7.33 -5.97
C ILE A 68 4.60 -8.07 -6.68
N THR A 69 5.63 -7.34 -7.10
CA THR A 69 6.79 -7.91 -7.80
C THR A 69 7.75 -8.66 -6.87
N GLY A 70 7.60 -8.51 -5.56
CA GLY A 70 8.49 -9.06 -4.55
C GLY A 70 9.75 -8.22 -4.30
N LEU A 71 9.95 -7.14 -5.06
CA LEU A 71 11.11 -6.25 -4.93
C LEU A 71 10.97 -5.36 -3.69
N LEU A 72 11.99 -5.31 -2.82
CA LEU A 72 12.01 -4.44 -1.64
C LEU A 72 10.78 -4.57 -0.72
N THR A 73 10.14 -5.75 -0.72
CA THR A 73 8.87 -6.01 -0.01
C THR A 73 8.90 -5.57 1.46
N GLN A 74 10.01 -5.82 2.16
CA GLN A 74 10.17 -5.44 3.58
C GLN A 74 10.20 -3.93 3.79
N VAL A 75 10.91 -3.20 2.93
CA VAL A 75 11.00 -1.73 3.00
C VAL A 75 9.64 -1.11 2.66
N ALA A 76 8.97 -1.61 1.63
CA ALA A 76 7.62 -1.18 1.26
C ALA A 76 6.61 -1.45 2.40
N ALA A 77 6.68 -2.63 3.03
CA ALA A 77 5.82 -2.98 4.15
C ALA A 77 6.04 -2.07 5.37
N ALA A 78 7.29 -1.70 5.70
CA ALA A 78 7.56 -0.74 6.75
C ALA A 78 6.92 0.63 6.47
N GLY A 79 7.00 1.09 5.21
CA GLY A 79 6.30 2.31 4.77
C GLY A 79 4.77 2.18 4.90
N PHE A 80 4.21 1.03 4.52
CA PHE A 80 2.77 0.78 4.64
C PHE A 80 2.27 0.84 6.08
N VAL A 81 3.03 0.30 7.03
CA VAL A 81 2.70 0.39 8.46
C VAL A 81 2.61 1.85 8.91
N LEU A 82 3.56 2.69 8.51
CA LEU A 82 3.56 4.13 8.85
C LEU A 82 2.39 4.88 8.22
N VAL A 83 1.97 4.50 7.01
CA VAL A 83 0.86 5.15 6.30
C VAL A 83 -0.51 4.74 6.84
N MET A 84 -0.61 3.56 7.44
CA MET A 84 -1.87 3.00 7.96
C MET A 84 -2.08 3.25 9.47
N LEU A 85 -1.07 3.77 10.18
CA LEU A 85 -1.14 4.15 11.60
C LEU A 85 -1.66 5.58 11.77
#